data_AF-A0A7C0XTW1-F1
#
_entry.id   AF-A0A7C0XTW1-F1
#
_cell.length_a   1.000
_cell.length_b   1.000
_cell.length_c   1.000
_cell.angle_alpha   90.00
_cell.angle_beta   90.00
_cell.angle_gamma   90.00
#
_symmetry.space_group_name_H-M   'P 1'
#
loop_
_entity.id
_entity.type
_entity.pdbx_description
1 polymer ?
#
loop_
_entity_poly.entity_id
_entity_poly.type
_entity_poly.pdbx_seq_one_letter_code
_entity_poly.pdbx_strand_id
1 'polypeptide(L)'
;MSESIESIEEFTEAHVVRVVTECIEQEATRIAKLVESSLRERDKKSLRDLIGNERIRKVSLNPRLKNLCSVAVDTSFTTPPLELTGGKLVLIVRGHVLYGNCSAACIPRSDAKGYVKFIQESEGIATPLSKIIERKFIIELLEKKLEHKAFFDLIILDGELFPRVPPGFIKRSKESVSLRIKLYGRLIELTSKMLRLADKTDTALVGILKRAYGSDLAIILRKPNIRLNDKVLASYVLSNGEYIVLGSYADLYDDLLRLVKDESIDIPASLRRTLNEKASWLRASIRYVDHVDSINLVLY
;
A
#
# COMPACT_ATOMS: atom_id res chain seq x y z
N MET A 1 33.21 27.96 35.62
CA MET A 1 31.80 27.88 35.23
C MET A 1 31.61 26.53 34.55
N SER A 2 31.22 25.54 35.35
CA SER A 2 30.95 24.16 34.94
C SER A 2 29.44 23.97 34.97
N GLU A 3 28.81 23.96 33.79
CA GLU A 3 27.41 23.52 33.68
C GLU A 3 27.38 22.00 33.83
N SER A 4 26.70 21.56 34.88
CA SER A 4 26.51 20.17 35.25
C SER A 4 25.67 19.46 34.20
N ILE A 5 26.12 18.25 33.85
CA ILE A 5 25.36 17.25 33.10
C ILE A 5 24.28 16.69 34.04
N GLU A 6 23.31 17.51 34.40
CA GLU A 6 22.17 17.14 35.25
C GLU A 6 20.87 17.59 34.59
N SER A 7 20.31 16.68 33.79
CA SER A 7 18.88 16.36 33.71
C SER A 7 18.62 15.40 32.54
N ILE A 8 19.32 14.27 32.51
CA ILE A 8 18.79 13.09 31.83
C ILE A 8 17.96 12.36 32.89
N GLU A 9 16.65 12.59 32.89
CA GLU A 9 15.74 11.82 33.74
C GLU A 9 15.75 10.37 33.26
N GLU A 10 16.35 9.49 34.06
CA GLU A 10 16.29 8.05 33.88
C GLU A 10 14.93 7.56 34.40
N PHE A 11 14.00 7.30 33.48
CA PHE A 11 12.68 6.78 33.84
C PHE A 11 12.75 5.26 34.07
N THR A 12 12.36 4.81 35.26
CA THR A 12 12.16 3.38 35.51
C THR A 12 10.94 2.85 34.75
N GLU A 13 10.96 1.55 34.40
CA GLU A 13 9.96 0.88 33.55
C GLU A 13 8.50 1.10 34.02
N ALA A 14 8.29 1.20 35.34
CA ALA A 14 6.99 1.49 35.97
C ALA A 14 6.44 2.89 35.65
N HIS A 15 7.31 3.90 35.49
CA HIS A 15 6.89 5.26 35.12
C HIS A 15 6.55 5.38 33.63
N VAL A 16 7.29 4.67 32.76
CA VAL A 16 7.01 4.64 31.32
C VAL A 16 5.64 4.02 31.05
N VAL A 17 5.30 2.90 31.70
CA VAL A 17 3.98 2.27 31.54
C VAL A 17 2.85 3.19 32.01
N ARG A 18 3.03 3.91 33.12
CA ARG A 18 2.02 4.84 33.65
C ARG A 18 1.83 6.06 32.74
N VAL A 19 2.92 6.68 32.29
CA VAL A 19 2.89 7.80 31.32
C VAL A 19 2.25 7.35 30.01
N VAL A 20 2.61 6.18 29.49
CA VAL A 20 1.99 5.63 28.28
C VAL A 20 0.49 5.44 28.48
N THR A 21 0.04 4.89 29.62
CA THR A 21 -1.39 4.65 29.88
C THR A 21 -2.18 5.96 30.02
N GLU A 22 -1.68 6.92 30.81
CA GLU A 22 -2.34 8.23 30.99
C GLU A 22 -2.34 9.07 29.70
N CYS A 23 -1.25 9.04 28.93
CA CYS A 23 -1.16 9.75 27.65
C CYS A 23 -2.01 9.10 26.54
N ILE A 24 -2.19 7.77 26.56
CA ILE A 24 -3.05 7.07 25.59
C ILE A 24 -4.49 7.57 25.69
N GLU A 25 -5.04 7.74 26.88
CA GLU A 25 -6.42 8.22 27.05
C GLU A 25 -6.59 9.65 26.54
N GLN A 26 -5.62 10.52 26.82
CA GLN A 26 -5.61 11.90 26.35
C GLN A 26 -5.53 11.98 24.83
N GLU A 27 -4.62 11.22 24.21
CA GLU A 27 -4.49 11.18 22.75
C GLU A 27 -5.69 10.49 22.09
N ALA A 28 -6.27 9.45 22.69
CA ALA A 28 -7.51 8.84 22.22
C ALA A 28 -8.66 9.85 22.22
N THR A 29 -8.80 10.64 23.29
CA THR A 29 -9.80 11.72 23.39
C THR A 29 -9.55 12.80 22.34
N ARG A 30 -8.29 13.16 22.09
CA ARG A 30 -7.92 14.13 21.05
C ARG A 30 -8.26 13.64 19.65
N ILE A 31 -7.99 12.36 19.36
CA ILE A 31 -8.33 11.71 18.09
C ILE A 31 -9.86 11.66 17.93
N ALA A 32 -10.60 11.29 18.97
CA ALA A 32 -12.06 11.25 18.95
C ALA A 32 -12.65 12.62 18.62
N LYS A 33 -12.19 13.70 19.29
CA LYS A 33 -12.60 15.08 18.97
C LYS A 33 -12.28 15.47 17.52
N LEU A 34 -11.14 15.03 16.98
CA LEU A 34 -10.78 15.30 15.58
C LEU A 34 -11.70 14.58 14.59
N VAL A 35 -12.07 13.34 14.89
CA VAL A 35 -13.05 12.57 14.10
C VAL A 35 -14.42 13.22 14.18
N GLU A 36 -14.90 13.52 15.38
CA GLU A 36 -16.18 14.19 15.61
C GLU A 36 -16.25 15.52 14.88
N SER A 37 -15.29 16.42 15.06
CA SER A 37 -15.25 17.71 14.35
C SER A 37 -15.21 17.57 12.83
N SER A 38 -14.51 16.56 12.30
CA SER A 38 -14.47 16.28 10.86
C SER A 38 -15.79 15.71 10.30
N LEU A 39 -16.64 15.14 11.18
CA LEU A 39 -17.91 14.51 10.84
C LEU A 39 -19.14 15.27 11.37
N ARG A 40 -18.97 16.29 12.22
CA ARG A 40 -20.03 16.93 13.03
C ARG A 40 -21.18 17.48 12.22
N GLU A 41 -20.89 17.94 11.02
CA GLU A 41 -21.86 18.51 10.07
C GLU A 41 -22.25 17.52 8.96
N ARG A 42 -21.85 16.25 9.09
CA ARG A 42 -21.93 15.25 8.01
C ARG A 42 -22.65 14.01 8.51
N ASP A 43 -23.94 13.94 8.19
CA ASP A 43 -24.73 12.75 8.43
C ASP A 43 -24.15 11.55 7.63
N LYS A 44 -24.06 10.39 8.28
CA LYS A 44 -23.63 9.13 7.67
C LYS A 44 -24.44 8.83 6.41
N LYS A 45 -25.75 9.08 6.42
CA LYS A 45 -26.61 8.87 5.26
C LYS A 45 -26.20 9.77 4.10
N SER A 46 -26.00 11.06 4.35
CA SER A 46 -25.52 12.01 3.35
C SER A 46 -24.19 11.60 2.71
N LEU A 47 -23.22 11.15 3.52
CA LEU A 47 -21.94 10.65 3.01
C LEU A 47 -22.10 9.38 2.17
N ARG A 48 -22.97 8.45 2.57
CA ARG A 48 -23.28 7.25 1.80
C ARG A 48 -23.95 7.59 0.46
N ASP A 49 -24.90 8.51 0.47
CA ASP A 49 -25.60 8.96 -0.73
C ASP A 49 -24.63 9.63 -1.72
N LEU A 50 -23.64 10.38 -1.22
CA LEU A 50 -22.58 10.98 -2.04
C LEU A 50 -21.59 9.95 -2.61
N ILE A 51 -21.28 8.88 -1.88
CA ILE A 51 -20.44 7.78 -2.39
C ILE A 51 -21.20 7.00 -3.48
N GLY A 52 -22.52 6.91 -3.35
CA GLY A 52 -23.37 6.20 -4.30
C GLY A 52 -23.49 4.72 -3.98
N ASN A 53 -24.70 4.18 -4.17
CA ASN A 53 -25.01 2.77 -3.92
C ASN A 53 -24.30 1.82 -4.91
N GLU A 54 -23.82 2.33 -6.04
CA GLU A 54 -23.06 1.59 -7.04
C GLU A 54 -21.62 1.30 -6.60
N ARG A 55 -21.06 2.15 -5.73
CA ARG A 55 -19.71 2.00 -5.17
C ARG A 55 -19.71 1.22 -3.87
N ILE A 56 -20.75 1.34 -3.03
CA ILE A 56 -20.90 0.55 -1.81
C ILE A 56 -21.49 -0.81 -2.16
N ARG A 57 -20.70 -1.88 -1.99
CA ARG A 57 -21.10 -3.25 -2.30
C ARG A 57 -21.09 -4.11 -1.05
N LYS A 58 -21.82 -5.22 -1.09
CA LYS A 58 -21.82 -6.23 -0.03
C LYS A 58 -20.99 -7.44 -0.43
N VAL A 59 -20.24 -7.98 0.51
CA VAL A 59 -19.55 -9.26 0.37
C VAL A 59 -20.60 -10.35 0.20
N SER A 60 -20.69 -10.90 -1.01
CA SER A 60 -21.50 -12.09 -1.26
C SER A 60 -20.74 -13.32 -0.77
N LEU A 61 -21.27 -14.00 0.26
CA LEU A 61 -20.75 -15.30 0.67
C LEU A 61 -21.08 -16.32 -0.42
N ASN A 62 -20.14 -16.57 -1.33
CA ASN A 62 -20.30 -17.58 -2.37
C ASN A 62 -19.73 -18.92 -1.85
N PRO A 63 -20.55 -19.97 -1.66
CA PRO A 63 -20.09 -21.28 -1.19
C PRO A 63 -19.04 -21.93 -2.10
N ARG A 64 -18.96 -21.54 -3.38
CA ARG A 64 -17.95 -22.03 -4.32
C ARG A 64 -16.54 -21.53 -3.98
N LEU A 65 -16.41 -20.44 -3.20
CA LEU A 65 -15.11 -19.93 -2.73
C LEU A 65 -14.51 -20.78 -1.59
N LYS A 66 -15.22 -21.80 -1.08
CA LYS A 66 -14.70 -22.70 -0.03
C LYS A 66 -13.46 -23.49 -0.45
N ASN A 67 -13.25 -23.67 -1.74
CA ASN A 67 -12.14 -24.45 -2.30
C ASN A 67 -11.06 -23.59 -2.95
N LEU A 68 -11.04 -22.27 -2.68
CA LEU A 68 -10.07 -21.37 -3.28
C LEU A 68 -8.65 -21.77 -2.84
N CYS A 69 -7.77 -22.02 -3.81
CA CYS A 69 -6.35 -22.16 -3.55
C CYS A 69 -5.68 -20.79 -3.67
N SER A 70 -5.07 -20.35 -2.59
CA SER A 70 -4.42 -19.03 -2.52
C SER A 70 -2.98 -19.11 -2.06
N VAL A 71 -2.14 -18.22 -2.59
CA VAL A 71 -0.76 -18.03 -2.13
C VAL A 71 -0.64 -16.64 -1.51
N ALA A 72 -0.27 -16.57 -0.23
CA ALA A 72 0.11 -15.31 0.40
C ALA A 72 1.63 -15.13 0.35
N VAL A 73 2.09 -13.95 -0.06
CA VAL A 73 3.52 -13.59 -0.15
C VAL A 73 3.76 -12.30 0.61
N ASP A 74 4.79 -12.29 1.45
CA ASP A 74 5.24 -11.11 2.17
C ASP A 74 6.77 -11.01 2.13
N THR A 75 7.26 -9.78 2.20
CA THR A 75 8.69 -9.48 2.33
C THR A 75 8.93 -8.48 3.44
N SER A 76 9.85 -8.81 4.33
CA SER A 76 10.34 -7.91 5.37
C SER A 76 11.83 -7.65 5.20
N PHE A 77 12.33 -6.56 5.76
CA PHE A 77 13.74 -6.19 5.70
C PHE A 77 14.17 -5.39 6.92
N THR A 78 15.47 -5.44 7.23
CA THR A 78 16.04 -4.70 8.37
C THR A 78 15.94 -3.18 8.15
N THR A 79 15.26 -2.50 9.09
CA THR A 79 15.10 -1.05 9.11
C THR A 79 15.31 -0.52 10.54
N PRO A 80 16.36 0.29 10.80
CA PRO A 80 17.42 0.66 9.85
C PRO A 80 18.27 -0.57 9.43
N PRO A 81 18.93 -0.53 8.26
CA PRO A 81 19.94 -1.51 7.89
C PRO A 81 21.06 -1.61 8.93
N LEU A 82 21.77 -2.74 8.97
CA LEU A 82 22.86 -2.95 9.91
C LEU A 82 24.10 -2.16 9.44
N GLU A 83 24.51 -1.15 10.21
CA GLU A 83 25.62 -0.28 9.84
C GLU A 83 26.96 -0.98 10.06
N LEU A 84 27.85 -0.86 9.07
CA LEU A 84 29.19 -1.43 9.06
C LEU A 84 30.19 -0.33 8.69
N THR A 85 31.46 -0.51 9.03
CA THR A 85 32.52 0.49 8.82
C THR A 85 32.62 1.03 7.38
N GLY A 86 32.19 0.26 6.37
CA GLY A 86 32.24 0.66 4.95
C GLY A 86 30.90 0.76 4.24
N GLY A 87 29.77 0.66 4.94
CA GLY A 87 28.45 0.67 4.32
C GLY A 87 27.36 0.06 5.19
N LYS A 88 26.27 -0.39 4.56
CA LYS A 88 25.09 -0.92 5.23
C LYS A 88 24.79 -2.34 4.75
N LEU A 89 24.52 -3.26 5.67
CA LEU A 89 24.06 -4.61 5.39
C LEU A 89 22.53 -4.67 5.49
N VAL A 90 21.87 -4.98 4.38
CA VAL A 90 20.42 -5.18 4.34
C VAL A 90 20.14 -6.67 4.33
N LEU A 91 19.30 -7.11 5.28
CA LEU A 91 18.73 -8.44 5.30
C LEU A 91 17.29 -8.33 4.82
N ILE A 92 16.90 -9.16 3.86
CA ILE A 92 15.54 -9.25 3.33
C ILE A 92 15.06 -10.68 3.52
N VAL A 93 13.89 -10.87 4.09
CA VAL A 93 13.24 -12.17 4.21
C VAL A 93 11.99 -12.16 3.36
N ARG A 94 11.85 -13.14 2.48
CA ARG A 94 10.61 -13.40 1.74
C ARG A 94 9.97 -14.66 2.31
N GLY A 95 8.74 -14.53 2.78
CA GLY A 95 7.91 -15.63 3.23
C GLY A 95 6.77 -15.90 2.24
N HIS A 96 6.32 -17.14 2.18
CA HIS A 96 5.06 -17.47 1.50
C HIS A 96 4.30 -18.57 2.22
N VAL A 97 2.98 -18.60 2.01
CA VAL A 97 2.08 -19.66 2.49
C VAL A 97 1.05 -19.99 1.41
N LEU A 98 0.86 -21.28 1.12
CA LEU A 98 -0.21 -21.81 0.30
C LEU A 98 -1.35 -22.27 1.22
N TYR A 99 -2.55 -21.78 0.96
CA TYR A 99 -3.77 -22.10 1.69
C TYR A 99 -4.81 -22.72 0.77
N GLY A 100 -5.58 -23.68 1.29
CA GLY A 100 -6.53 -24.49 0.52
C GLY A 100 -5.88 -25.74 -0.09
N ASN A 101 -6.60 -26.41 -1.00
CA ASN A 101 -6.17 -27.64 -1.66
C ASN A 101 -5.28 -27.37 -2.88
N CYS A 102 -4.24 -26.57 -2.68
CA CYS A 102 -3.26 -26.24 -3.69
C CYS A 102 -2.39 -27.45 -4.03
N SER A 103 -2.13 -27.67 -5.33
CA SER A 103 -1.08 -28.58 -5.79
C SER A 103 0.03 -27.76 -6.43
N ALA A 104 1.24 -27.87 -5.89
CA ALA A 104 2.39 -27.16 -6.41
C ALA A 104 3.63 -28.06 -6.33
N ALA A 105 3.98 -28.67 -7.46
CA ALA A 105 5.15 -29.50 -7.55
C ALA A 105 6.39 -28.65 -7.25
N CYS A 106 7.21 -29.13 -6.31
CA CYS A 106 8.48 -28.48 -5.92
C CYS A 106 8.31 -27.07 -5.30
N ILE A 107 7.13 -26.72 -4.80
CA ILE A 107 6.93 -25.53 -3.95
C ILE A 107 6.37 -26.01 -2.60
N PRO A 108 7.12 -25.85 -1.51
CA PRO A 108 6.62 -26.20 -0.18
C PRO A 108 5.39 -25.35 0.17
N ARG A 109 4.46 -25.91 0.97
CA ARG A 109 3.25 -25.19 1.41
C ARG A 109 3.57 -23.89 2.14
N SER A 110 4.70 -23.83 2.83
CA SER A 110 5.21 -22.60 3.42
C SER A 110 6.73 -22.63 3.41
N ASP A 111 7.34 -21.48 3.17
CA ASP A 111 8.80 -21.31 3.18
C ASP A 111 9.17 -19.88 3.52
N ALA A 112 10.39 -19.69 3.99
CA ALA A 112 11.02 -18.40 4.17
C ALA A 112 12.45 -18.44 3.63
N LYS A 113 12.79 -17.52 2.73
CA LYS A 113 14.17 -17.36 2.24
C LYS A 113 14.74 -16.01 2.64
N GLY A 114 15.93 -16.04 3.23
CA GLY A 114 16.74 -14.88 3.54
C GLY A 114 17.63 -14.47 2.37
N TYR A 115 17.80 -13.17 2.19
CA TYR A 115 18.65 -12.54 1.20
C TYR A 115 19.50 -11.49 1.90
N VAL A 116 20.80 -11.46 1.60
CA VAL A 116 21.75 -10.52 2.20
C VAL A 116 22.36 -9.65 1.11
N LYS A 117 22.36 -8.34 1.32
CA LYS A 117 22.99 -7.40 0.39
C LYS A 117 23.75 -6.32 1.14
N PHE A 118 25.05 -6.20 0.85
CA PHE A 118 25.85 -5.06 1.23
C PHE A 118 25.63 -3.90 0.26
N ILE A 119 25.47 -2.69 0.80
CA ILE A 119 25.15 -1.47 0.06
C ILE A 119 26.05 -0.34 0.57
N GLN A 120 26.78 0.29 -0.34
CA GLN A 120 27.64 1.44 -0.04
C GLN A 120 26.94 2.79 -0.29
N GLU A 121 25.84 2.77 -1.04
CA GLU A 121 25.07 3.95 -1.42
C GLU A 121 23.99 4.34 -0.37
N SER A 122 23.37 5.49 -0.61
CA SER A 122 22.36 6.14 0.24
C SER A 122 21.20 5.23 0.68
N GLU A 123 20.54 5.67 1.75
CA GLU A 123 19.34 5.05 2.35
C GLU A 123 18.19 4.83 1.35
N GLY A 124 17.26 3.92 1.66
CA GLY A 124 16.03 3.73 0.88
C GLY A 124 16.12 2.75 -0.32
N ILE A 125 17.18 1.93 -0.39
CA ILE A 125 17.34 0.87 -1.42
C ILE A 125 16.68 -0.46 -0.98
N ALA A 126 16.55 -0.69 0.33
CA ALA A 126 15.96 -1.91 0.88
C ALA A 126 14.50 -2.13 0.42
N THR A 127 13.69 -1.08 0.43
CA THR A 127 12.28 -1.15 -0.01
C THR A 127 12.14 -1.64 -1.46
N PRO A 128 12.72 -0.98 -2.49
CA PRO A 128 12.58 -1.47 -3.86
C PRO A 128 13.22 -2.86 -4.06
N LEU A 129 14.32 -3.19 -3.34
CA LEU A 129 14.90 -4.55 -3.40
C LEU A 129 13.95 -5.62 -2.86
N SER A 130 13.30 -5.37 -1.72
CA SER A 130 12.36 -6.31 -1.11
C SER A 130 11.19 -6.60 -2.06
N LYS A 131 10.63 -5.56 -2.68
CA LYS A 131 9.56 -5.70 -3.67
C LYS A 131 10.01 -6.36 -4.97
N ILE A 132 11.26 -6.18 -5.41
CA ILE A 132 11.81 -6.95 -6.53
C ILE A 132 11.86 -8.45 -6.20
N ILE A 133 12.28 -8.82 -4.98
CA ILE A 133 12.32 -10.22 -4.54
C ILE A 133 10.90 -10.81 -4.50
N GLU A 134 9.94 -10.07 -3.94
CA GLU A 134 8.51 -10.43 -3.93
C GLU A 134 7.99 -10.69 -5.34
N ARG A 135 8.17 -9.74 -6.28
CA ARG A 135 7.68 -9.85 -7.66
C ARG A 135 8.34 -10.99 -8.43
N LYS A 136 9.65 -11.23 -8.24
CA LYS A 136 10.35 -12.35 -8.88
C LYS A 136 9.77 -13.70 -8.46
N PHE A 137 9.49 -13.87 -7.16
CA PHE A 137 8.90 -15.11 -6.66
C PHE A 137 7.50 -15.33 -7.22
N ILE A 138 6.67 -14.28 -7.28
CA ILE A 138 5.31 -14.39 -7.85
C ILE A 138 5.37 -14.73 -9.35
N ILE A 139 6.30 -14.13 -10.10
CA ILE A 139 6.53 -14.50 -11.50
C ILE A 139 6.92 -15.97 -11.62
N GLU A 140 7.81 -16.48 -10.76
CA GLU A 140 8.19 -17.90 -10.74
C GLU A 140 6.98 -18.81 -10.50
N LEU A 141 6.09 -18.44 -9.56
CA LEU A 141 4.85 -19.18 -9.31
C LEU A 141 3.94 -19.21 -10.55
N LEU A 142 3.74 -18.06 -11.18
CA LEU A 142 2.89 -17.93 -12.37
C LEU A 142 3.48 -18.67 -13.58
N GLU A 143 4.79 -18.64 -13.76
CA GLU A 143 5.49 -19.44 -14.78
C GLU A 143 5.30 -20.93 -14.53
N LYS A 144 5.42 -21.40 -13.28
CA LYS A 144 5.12 -22.79 -12.93
C LYS A 144 3.65 -23.16 -13.16
N LYS A 145 2.70 -22.25 -12.92
CA LYS A 145 1.28 -22.47 -13.24
C LYS A 145 1.06 -22.59 -14.75
N LEU A 146 1.72 -21.74 -15.54
CA LEU A 146 1.68 -21.81 -16.99
C LEU A 146 2.25 -23.13 -17.53
N GLU A 147 3.24 -23.70 -16.85
CA GLU A 147 3.81 -25.02 -17.14
C GLU A 147 3.00 -26.19 -16.53
N HIS A 148 1.83 -25.94 -15.94
CA HIS A 148 1.00 -26.93 -15.24
C HIS A 148 1.70 -27.65 -14.07
N LYS A 149 2.74 -27.02 -13.49
CA LYS A 149 3.49 -27.52 -12.32
C LYS A 149 2.96 -26.96 -11.00
N ALA A 150 2.07 -25.98 -11.05
CA ALA A 150 1.40 -25.42 -9.88
C ALA A 150 -0.03 -25.01 -10.21
N PHE A 151 -0.92 -25.08 -9.22
CA PHE A 151 -2.33 -24.73 -9.36
C PHE A 151 -2.73 -23.89 -8.15
N PHE A 152 -3.17 -22.66 -8.44
CA PHE A 152 -3.69 -21.69 -7.48
C PHE A 152 -4.57 -20.68 -8.21
N ASP A 153 -5.57 -20.14 -7.52
CA ASP A 153 -6.55 -19.21 -8.09
C ASP A 153 -6.20 -17.76 -7.77
N LEU A 154 -5.54 -17.54 -6.63
CA LEU A 154 -5.32 -16.22 -6.04
C LEU A 154 -3.90 -16.09 -5.51
N ILE A 155 -3.26 -14.95 -5.76
CA ILE A 155 -2.04 -14.53 -5.05
C ILE A 155 -2.35 -13.25 -4.28
N ILE A 156 -2.04 -13.28 -2.98
CA ILE A 156 -2.20 -12.18 -2.03
C ILE A 156 -0.81 -11.63 -1.68
N LEU A 157 -0.66 -10.32 -1.74
CA LEU A 157 0.58 -9.62 -1.46
C LEU A 157 0.36 -8.61 -0.33
N ASP A 158 1.32 -8.47 0.59
CA ASP A 158 1.31 -7.39 1.57
C ASP A 158 1.88 -6.10 0.95
N GLY A 159 1.00 -5.22 0.49
CA GLY A 159 1.35 -3.96 -0.15
C GLY A 159 0.60 -3.70 -1.46
N GLU A 160 1.03 -2.64 -2.16
CA GLU A 160 0.42 -2.22 -3.44
C GLU A 160 0.79 -3.22 -4.55
N LEU A 161 -0.13 -3.49 -5.48
CA LEU A 161 0.15 -4.33 -6.65
C LEU A 161 1.14 -3.67 -7.60
N PHE A 162 1.02 -2.36 -7.78
CA PHE A 162 1.89 -1.52 -8.60
C PHE A 162 2.75 -0.65 -7.67
N PRO A 163 4.02 -0.40 -8.04
CA PRO A 163 4.92 0.39 -7.21
C PRO A 163 4.62 1.88 -7.30
N ARG A 164 4.83 2.61 -6.19
CA ARG A 164 4.82 4.07 -6.27
C ARG A 164 6.00 4.57 -7.08
N VAL A 165 5.73 5.05 -8.29
CA VAL A 165 6.78 5.61 -9.15
C VAL A 165 7.33 6.88 -8.48
N PRO A 166 8.65 6.97 -8.21
CA PRO A 166 9.22 8.14 -7.55
C PRO A 166 9.08 9.39 -8.44
N PRO A 167 8.94 10.59 -7.84
CA PRO A 167 8.93 11.85 -8.60
C PRO A 167 10.16 11.97 -9.49
N GLY A 168 9.98 12.41 -10.73
CA GLY A 168 11.07 12.57 -11.70
C GLY A 168 11.57 11.26 -12.33
N PHE A 169 10.89 10.13 -12.15
CA PHE A 169 11.22 8.89 -12.85
C PHE A 169 11.11 9.03 -14.37
N ILE A 170 12.20 8.74 -15.09
CA ILE A 170 12.25 8.71 -16.56
C ILE A 170 12.78 7.36 -17.03
N LYS A 171 11.90 6.56 -17.67
CA LYS A 171 12.17 5.18 -18.15
C LYS A 171 13.37 5.04 -19.11
N ARG A 172 13.90 6.13 -19.67
CA ARG A 172 14.90 6.13 -20.77
C ARG A 172 16.28 6.72 -20.42
N SER A 173 16.58 7.06 -19.17
CA SER A 173 17.87 7.71 -18.86
C SER A 173 19.04 6.73 -18.94
N LYS A 174 19.98 7.01 -19.86
CA LYS A 174 21.23 6.29 -20.08
C LYS A 174 22.26 6.69 -19.01
N GLU A 175 22.92 5.68 -18.47
CA GLU A 175 24.25 5.69 -17.81
C GLU A 175 24.48 6.50 -16.51
N SER A 176 23.76 7.59 -16.20
CA SER A 176 24.02 8.44 -15.01
C SER A 176 22.91 8.42 -13.93
N VAL A 177 22.19 7.31 -13.81
CA VAL A 177 21.01 7.22 -12.94
C VAL A 177 21.34 6.52 -11.63
N SER A 178 20.87 7.07 -10.50
CA SER A 178 21.03 6.47 -9.17
C SER A 178 20.53 5.00 -9.14
N LEU A 179 21.18 4.16 -8.32
CA LEU A 179 20.80 2.76 -8.16
C LEU A 179 19.32 2.62 -7.77
N ARG A 180 18.81 3.54 -6.95
CA ARG A 180 17.39 3.59 -6.55
C ARG A 180 16.47 3.62 -7.77
N ILE A 181 16.68 4.54 -8.72
CA ILE A 181 15.83 4.66 -9.91
C ILE A 181 15.96 3.42 -10.81
N LYS A 182 17.17 2.84 -10.94
CA LYS A 182 17.37 1.58 -11.68
C LYS A 182 16.52 0.44 -11.08
N LEU A 183 16.48 0.35 -9.75
CA LEU A 183 15.65 -0.64 -9.06
C LEU A 183 14.15 -0.38 -9.25
N TYR A 184 13.69 0.87 -9.22
CA TYR A 184 12.30 1.19 -9.53
C TYR A 184 11.93 0.84 -10.97
N GLY A 185 12.82 1.10 -11.94
CA GLY A 185 12.64 0.67 -13.33
C GLY A 185 12.48 -0.85 -13.43
N ARG A 186 13.35 -1.59 -12.73
CA ARG A 186 13.25 -3.06 -12.67
C ARG A 186 11.96 -3.53 -11.99
N LEU A 187 11.53 -2.85 -10.92
CA LEU A 187 10.30 -3.18 -10.21
C LEU A 187 9.06 -2.96 -11.09
N ILE A 188 9.03 -1.89 -11.88
CA ILE A 188 7.98 -1.62 -12.87
C ILE A 188 7.94 -2.73 -13.93
N GLU A 189 9.09 -3.09 -14.50
CA GLU A 189 9.17 -4.18 -15.50
C GLU A 189 8.65 -5.52 -14.96
N LEU A 190 9.07 -5.89 -13.74
CA LEU A 190 8.62 -7.11 -13.10
C LEU A 190 7.13 -7.05 -12.76
N THR A 191 6.63 -5.90 -12.34
CA THR A 191 5.19 -5.70 -12.10
C THR A 191 4.39 -5.90 -13.38
N SER A 192 4.79 -5.28 -14.50
CA SER A 192 4.12 -5.50 -15.79
C SER A 192 4.19 -6.98 -16.23
N LYS A 193 5.33 -7.65 -16.04
CA LYS A 193 5.46 -9.08 -16.35
C LYS A 193 4.54 -9.93 -15.48
N MET A 194 4.47 -9.65 -14.19
CA MET A 194 3.59 -10.31 -13.22
C MET A 194 2.12 -10.17 -13.63
N LEU A 195 1.66 -8.96 -13.92
CA LEU A 195 0.27 -8.68 -14.33
C LEU A 195 -0.09 -9.45 -15.61
N ARG A 196 0.77 -9.42 -16.64
CA ARG A 196 0.55 -10.19 -17.88
C ARG A 196 0.51 -11.70 -17.67
N LEU A 197 1.34 -12.23 -16.77
CA LEU A 197 1.34 -13.66 -16.47
C LEU A 197 0.10 -14.07 -15.66
N ALA A 198 -0.35 -13.22 -14.74
CA ALA A 198 -1.57 -13.45 -13.99
C ALA A 198 -2.80 -13.48 -14.90
N ASP A 199 -2.90 -12.53 -15.83
CA ASP A 199 -3.93 -12.50 -16.88
C ASP A 199 -3.91 -13.78 -17.72
N LYS A 200 -2.74 -14.16 -18.24
CA LYS A 200 -2.57 -15.40 -19.05
C LYS A 200 -2.89 -16.70 -18.32
N THR A 201 -2.75 -16.72 -17.00
CA THR A 201 -2.97 -17.93 -16.18
C THR A 201 -4.31 -17.92 -15.47
N ASP A 202 -5.17 -16.93 -15.74
CA ASP A 202 -6.43 -16.70 -15.02
C ASP A 202 -6.22 -16.76 -13.50
N THR A 203 -5.26 -15.95 -13.03
CA THR A 203 -4.90 -15.85 -11.61
C THR A 203 -5.29 -14.47 -11.09
N ALA A 204 -6.11 -14.42 -10.05
CA ALA A 204 -6.39 -13.17 -9.35
C ALA A 204 -5.14 -12.70 -8.56
N LEU A 205 -4.82 -11.42 -8.65
CA LEU A 205 -3.80 -10.78 -7.81
C LEU A 205 -4.48 -9.77 -6.88
N VAL A 206 -4.15 -9.84 -5.59
CA VAL A 206 -4.68 -8.92 -4.57
C VAL A 206 -3.54 -8.35 -3.76
N GLY A 207 -3.42 -7.02 -3.76
CA GLY A 207 -2.52 -6.29 -2.88
C GLY A 207 -3.28 -5.74 -1.67
N ILE A 208 -2.84 -6.06 -0.46
CA ILE A 208 -3.48 -5.62 0.77
C ILE A 208 -2.67 -4.50 1.42
N LEU A 209 -3.31 -3.36 1.68
CA LEU A 209 -2.70 -2.24 2.42
C LEU A 209 -3.22 -2.18 3.84
N LYS A 210 -2.42 -2.67 4.80
CA LYS A 210 -2.78 -2.64 6.23
C LYS A 210 -2.84 -1.21 6.80
N ARG A 211 -1.95 -0.33 6.31
CA ARG A 211 -1.83 1.07 6.70
C ARG A 211 -2.28 1.97 5.55
N ALA A 212 -3.58 2.27 5.50
CA ALA A 212 -4.12 3.22 4.54
C ALA A 212 -3.98 4.65 5.10
N TYR A 213 -2.91 5.33 4.71
CA TYR A 213 -2.75 6.79 4.91
C TYR A 213 -3.35 7.60 3.76
N GLY A 214 -4.12 6.94 2.87
CA GLY A 214 -4.81 7.57 1.76
C GLY A 214 -5.92 8.51 2.23
N SER A 215 -6.28 9.41 1.33
CA SER A 215 -7.42 10.33 1.42
C SER A 215 -8.25 10.28 0.12
N ASP A 216 -8.28 9.12 -0.51
CA ASP A 216 -8.95 8.87 -1.79
C ASP A 216 -10.47 9.02 -1.71
N LEU A 217 -11.09 8.65 -0.58
CA LEU A 217 -12.51 8.89 -0.37
C LEU A 217 -12.86 10.38 -0.31
N ALA A 218 -12.00 11.21 0.27
CA ALA A 218 -12.21 12.66 0.31
C ALA A 218 -12.19 13.27 -1.10
N ILE A 219 -11.39 12.69 -1.99
CA ILE A 219 -11.33 13.06 -3.42
C ILE A 219 -12.65 12.68 -4.11
N ILE A 220 -13.09 11.43 -3.97
CA ILE A 220 -14.34 10.91 -4.58
C ILE A 220 -15.56 11.70 -4.09
N LEU A 221 -15.61 12.01 -2.80
CA LEU A 221 -16.68 12.81 -2.18
C LEU A 221 -16.66 14.30 -2.61
N ARG A 222 -15.61 14.75 -3.31
CA ARG A 222 -15.33 16.17 -3.61
C ARG A 222 -15.36 17.05 -2.36
N LYS A 223 -14.87 16.51 -1.24
CA LYS A 223 -14.78 17.20 0.05
C LYS A 223 -13.33 17.19 0.55
N PRO A 224 -12.42 17.95 -0.08
CA PRO A 224 -10.99 17.93 0.26
C PRO A 224 -10.71 18.38 1.71
N ASN A 225 -11.65 19.07 2.35
CA ASN A 225 -11.57 19.44 3.76
C ASN A 225 -11.83 18.28 4.74
N ILE A 226 -12.23 17.08 4.30
CA ILE A 226 -12.22 15.89 5.17
C ILE A 226 -10.77 15.51 5.47
N ARG A 227 -10.28 15.81 6.68
CA ARG A 227 -8.92 15.48 7.13
C ARG A 227 -8.84 14.13 7.84
N LEU A 228 -9.63 13.17 7.37
CA LEU A 228 -9.61 11.79 7.85
C LEU A 228 -8.98 10.90 6.79
N ASN A 229 -8.25 9.87 7.23
CA ASN A 229 -7.78 8.85 6.31
C ASN A 229 -8.94 7.97 5.84
N ASP A 230 -8.73 7.28 4.72
CA ASP A 230 -9.73 6.42 4.09
C ASP A 230 -10.25 5.33 5.01
N LYS A 231 -9.39 4.79 5.90
CA LYS A 231 -9.79 3.72 6.83
C LYS A 231 -10.82 4.21 7.85
N VAL A 232 -10.57 5.37 8.45
CA VAL A 232 -11.50 5.99 9.42
C VAL A 232 -12.82 6.32 8.74
N LEU A 233 -12.77 6.94 7.56
CA LEU A 233 -13.97 7.34 6.84
C LEU A 233 -14.76 6.13 6.33
N ALA A 234 -14.10 5.10 5.80
CA ALA A 234 -14.75 3.85 5.41
C ALA A 234 -15.38 3.15 6.62
N SER A 235 -14.69 3.09 7.76
CA SER A 235 -15.24 2.48 8.99
C SER A 235 -16.49 3.21 9.51
N TYR A 236 -16.57 4.53 9.32
CA TYR A 236 -17.76 5.31 9.69
C TYR A 236 -18.93 5.05 8.72
N VAL A 237 -18.65 5.03 7.42
CA VAL A 237 -19.67 4.95 6.35
C VAL A 237 -20.21 3.54 6.17
N LEU A 238 -19.35 2.51 6.21
CA LEU A 238 -19.71 1.13 5.90
C LEU A 238 -20.56 0.49 7.01
N SER A 239 -21.29 -0.55 6.63
CA SER A 239 -21.96 -1.49 7.53
C SER A 239 -21.26 -2.85 7.47
N ASN A 240 -21.55 -3.74 8.41
CA ASN A 240 -20.96 -5.08 8.43
C ASN A 240 -21.15 -5.81 7.10
N GLY A 241 -20.04 -6.32 6.55
CA GLY A 241 -20.01 -7.02 5.27
C GLY A 241 -20.12 -6.13 4.04
N GLU A 242 -19.98 -4.81 4.17
CA GLU A 242 -19.88 -3.87 3.04
C GLU A 242 -18.44 -3.49 2.72
N TYR A 243 -18.19 -3.07 1.48
CA TYR A 243 -16.93 -2.51 1.01
C TYR A 243 -17.19 -1.40 -0.02
N ILE A 244 -16.27 -0.46 -0.20
CA ILE A 244 -16.35 0.63 -1.17
C ILE A 244 -15.42 0.33 -2.34
N VAL A 245 -15.95 0.36 -3.56
CA VAL A 245 -15.18 0.33 -4.81
C VAL A 245 -14.82 1.77 -5.20
N LEU A 246 -13.54 2.10 -5.11
CA LEU A 246 -13.03 3.42 -5.54
C LEU A 246 -12.86 3.50 -7.06
N GLY A 247 -12.89 2.36 -7.76
CA GLY A 247 -12.61 2.27 -9.19
C GLY A 247 -11.15 1.94 -9.46
N SER A 248 -10.70 2.15 -10.68
CA SER A 248 -9.31 2.02 -11.07
C SER A 248 -8.48 3.24 -10.67
N TYR A 249 -7.15 3.16 -10.85
CA TYR A 249 -6.28 4.32 -10.70
C TYR A 249 -6.54 5.43 -11.73
N ALA A 250 -7.03 5.07 -12.92
CA ALA A 250 -7.47 6.05 -13.90
C ALA A 250 -8.73 6.77 -13.44
N ASP A 251 -9.72 6.05 -12.92
CA ASP A 251 -10.94 6.66 -12.36
C ASP A 251 -10.61 7.63 -11.23
N LEU A 252 -9.72 7.23 -10.32
CA LEU A 252 -9.24 8.07 -9.23
C LEU A 252 -8.47 9.30 -9.72
N TYR A 253 -7.68 9.17 -10.79
CA TYR A 253 -6.99 10.30 -11.41
C TYR A 253 -7.99 11.30 -12.01
N ASP A 254 -9.03 10.81 -12.68
CA ASP A 254 -10.08 11.65 -13.25
C ASP A 254 -10.92 12.35 -12.17
N ASP A 255 -11.26 11.64 -11.08
CA ASP A 255 -11.91 12.22 -9.90
C ASP A 255 -11.06 13.34 -9.28
N LEU A 256 -9.75 13.12 -9.17
CA LEU A 256 -8.80 14.11 -8.67
C LEU A 256 -8.69 15.33 -9.58
N LEU A 257 -8.61 15.14 -10.90
CA LEU A 257 -8.56 16.26 -11.84
C LEU A 257 -9.86 17.09 -11.81
N ARG A 258 -11.01 16.43 -11.71
CA ARG A 258 -12.31 17.11 -11.57
C ARG A 258 -12.35 17.95 -10.29
N LEU A 259 -11.88 17.42 -9.18
CA LEU A 259 -11.80 18.14 -7.91
C LEU A 259 -10.87 19.37 -8.01
N VAL A 260 -9.67 19.22 -8.55
CA VAL A 260 -8.68 20.31 -8.59
C VAL A 260 -9.08 21.45 -9.53
N LYS A 261 -9.81 21.13 -10.61
CA LYS A 261 -10.31 22.10 -11.61
C LYS A 261 -11.63 22.78 -11.20
N ASP A 262 -12.30 22.28 -10.18
CA ASP A 262 -13.56 22.85 -9.73
C ASP A 262 -13.32 24.15 -8.94
N GLU A 263 -13.61 25.28 -9.57
CA GLU A 263 -13.44 26.61 -8.96
C GLU A 263 -14.46 26.90 -7.84
N SER A 264 -15.54 26.12 -7.74
CA SER A 264 -16.54 26.29 -6.68
C SER A 264 -16.08 25.72 -5.33
N ILE A 265 -15.02 24.91 -5.31
CA ILE A 265 -14.47 24.29 -4.11
C ILE A 265 -13.23 25.07 -3.68
N ASP A 266 -13.29 25.69 -2.51
CA ASP A 266 -12.11 26.29 -1.91
C ASP A 266 -11.15 25.20 -1.41
N ILE A 267 -9.97 25.15 -2.03
CA ILE A 267 -8.91 24.21 -1.71
C ILE A 267 -7.71 25.00 -1.20
N PRO A 268 -7.35 24.89 0.09
CA PRO A 268 -6.17 25.54 0.65
C PRO A 268 -4.91 25.24 -0.18
N ALA A 269 -4.04 26.22 -0.37
CA ALA A 269 -2.86 26.10 -1.22
C ALA A 269 -1.95 24.92 -0.84
N SER A 270 -1.78 24.66 0.47
CA SER A 270 -1.01 23.51 0.98
C SER A 270 -1.61 22.17 0.54
N LEU A 271 -2.93 22.05 0.59
CA LEU A 271 -3.64 20.84 0.15
C LEU A 271 -3.62 20.70 -1.37
N ARG A 272 -3.77 21.81 -2.11
CA ARG A 272 -3.67 21.83 -3.57
C ARG A 272 -2.31 21.29 -4.04
N ARG A 273 -1.22 21.63 -3.34
CA ARG A 273 0.10 21.06 -3.61
C ARG A 273 0.13 19.53 -3.46
N THR A 274 -0.37 19.02 -2.33
CA THR A 274 -0.43 17.56 -2.08
C THR A 274 -1.29 16.83 -3.13
N LEU A 275 -2.43 17.41 -3.51
CA LEU A 275 -3.29 16.86 -4.56
C LEU A 275 -2.58 16.84 -5.92
N ASN A 276 -1.83 17.89 -6.27
CA ASN A 276 -1.04 17.94 -7.51
C ASN A 276 0.12 16.91 -7.51
N GLU A 277 0.79 16.72 -6.38
CA GLU A 277 1.82 15.69 -6.21
C GLU A 277 1.23 14.29 -6.43
N LYS A 278 0.04 14.03 -5.85
CA LYS A 278 -0.71 12.79 -6.07
C LYS A 278 -1.13 12.61 -7.53
N ALA A 279 -1.61 13.66 -8.18
CA ALA A 279 -2.00 13.63 -9.59
C ALA A 279 -0.80 13.29 -10.49
N SER A 280 0.37 13.87 -10.20
CA SER A 280 1.62 13.56 -10.90
C SER A 280 2.01 12.09 -10.75
N TRP A 281 1.89 11.57 -9.53
CA TRP A 281 2.17 10.16 -9.22
C TRP A 281 1.21 9.19 -9.93
N LEU A 282 -0.10 9.46 -9.89
CA LEU A 282 -1.12 8.66 -10.59
C LEU A 282 -0.85 8.65 -12.09
N ARG A 283 -0.63 9.84 -12.68
CA ARG A 283 -0.29 9.98 -14.10
C ARG A 283 0.97 9.20 -14.49
N ALA A 284 2.01 9.24 -13.65
CA ALA A 284 3.23 8.48 -13.89
C ALA A 284 2.97 6.97 -13.85
N SER A 285 2.16 6.51 -12.89
CA SER A 285 1.80 5.10 -12.75
C SER A 285 1.02 4.60 -13.98
N ILE A 286 -0.03 5.32 -14.39
CA ILE A 286 -0.83 5.05 -15.60
C ILE A 286 0.06 5.00 -16.85
N ARG A 287 1.04 5.91 -16.95
CA ARG A 287 1.93 5.99 -18.12
C ARG A 287 2.93 4.84 -18.22
N TYR A 288 3.43 4.33 -17.09
CA TYR A 288 4.62 3.46 -17.09
C TYR A 288 4.33 1.99 -16.75
N VAL A 289 3.19 1.70 -16.13
CA VAL A 289 2.80 0.36 -15.71
C VAL A 289 1.63 -0.10 -16.57
N ASP A 290 1.78 -1.27 -17.20
CA ASP A 290 0.72 -1.85 -18.03
C ASP A 290 -0.45 -2.31 -17.13
N HIS A 291 -1.68 -2.32 -17.65
CA HIS A 291 -2.87 -2.82 -16.95
C HIS A 291 -3.25 -2.07 -15.66
N VAL A 292 -2.76 -0.85 -15.45
CA VAL A 292 -3.16 -0.01 -14.28
C VAL A 292 -4.67 0.23 -14.26
N ASP A 293 -5.27 0.39 -15.44
CA ASP A 293 -6.69 0.68 -15.61
C ASP A 293 -7.58 -0.53 -15.28
N SER A 294 -7.02 -1.74 -15.18
CA SER A 294 -7.77 -2.95 -14.80
C SER A 294 -7.63 -3.32 -13.31
N ILE A 295 -6.82 -2.56 -12.54
CA ILE A 295 -6.66 -2.78 -11.10
C ILE A 295 -7.72 -1.98 -10.36
N ASN A 296 -8.69 -2.67 -9.77
CA ASN A 296 -9.70 -2.05 -8.92
C ASN A 296 -9.18 -1.81 -7.50
N LEU A 297 -9.49 -0.63 -6.97
CA LEU A 297 -9.23 -0.22 -5.61
C LEU A 297 -10.48 -0.42 -4.76
N VAL A 298 -10.28 -1.05 -3.60
CA VAL A 298 -11.36 -1.39 -2.68
C VAL A 298 -10.96 -1.00 -1.26
N LEU A 299 -11.90 -0.39 -0.53
CA LEU A 299 -11.83 -0.18 0.90
C LEU A 299 -12.81 -1.13 1.59
N TYR A 300 -12.35 -1.87 2.57
CA TYR A 300 -13.14 -2.85 3.32
C TYR A 300 -12.87 -2.73 4.82
#